data_AF-A0A5E4IGZ5-F1
#
_entry.id   AF-A0A5E4IGZ5-F1
#
_cell.length_a   1.000
_cell.length_b   1.000
_cell.length_c   1.000
_cell.angle_alpha   90.00
_cell.angle_beta   90.00
_cell.angle_gamma   90.00
#
_symmetry.space_group_name_H-M   'P 1'
#
loop_
_entity.id
_entity.type
_entity.pdbx_description
1 polymer ?
#
loop_
_entity_poly.entity_id
_entity_poly.type
_entity_poly.pdbx_seq_one_letter_code
_entity_poly.pdbx_strand_id
1 'polypeptide(L)'
;MILPFFLIFLSLVGTVSALDVQVGESAHLTGVVILVVDGFGASYVYPEYAPYALDGSALDKALLFNLTGDVARVLDVRVPVPETLKSHSVLVTGDPNADPEALGPTIFDQARKKGYLCLALLQRGDTLQILQKQDGVLYFDDNSIPGPGPMIGARESLPEDIRQDLGLWQSRFQDYALNRGLKAYADYNRFELDAAADLVERLGSRPFVLFMNVGGVDSAGQDLGSVGYIQTIQALDAPLGRLAEVCQRNGIVLVVTADHGMSFPAPGKSKGAHASGKYSSRLESLRIPLVVRGPGVDNLSLSGVWSQVNIAPTILGLLGILGNFSESAAGIPLKKSYDLRVTGAKGAVAIYRGEDLVANASGEEITFKGLPRGIYTIKSSSTPVQLCLNGDKMLNLNLVEKSVPGGWLPQDLRKIIGPALILIINLIGVVVIVRIIRKG
;
A
#
# COMPACT_ATOMS: atom_id res chain seq x y z
N MET A 1 -68.64 17.79 -23.64
CA MET A 1 -67.85 17.53 -22.41
C MET A 1 -67.22 16.15 -22.58
N ILE A 2 -66.05 16.13 -23.20
CA ILE A 2 -65.35 14.94 -23.70
C ILE A 2 -64.00 14.94 -22.96
N LEU A 3 -63.74 13.91 -22.15
CA LEU A 3 -62.47 13.72 -21.45
C LEU A 3 -61.76 12.54 -22.13
N PRO A 4 -60.58 12.72 -22.75
CA PRO A 4 -59.86 11.62 -23.36
C PRO A 4 -59.03 10.88 -22.30
N PHE A 5 -59.10 9.54 -22.36
CA PHE A 5 -58.21 8.60 -21.70
C PHE A 5 -56.77 8.83 -22.18
N PHE A 6 -55.86 9.18 -21.28
CA PHE A 6 -54.42 9.13 -21.54
C PHE A 6 -53.92 7.73 -21.16
N LEU A 7 -53.58 6.93 -22.18
CA LEU A 7 -52.75 5.74 -22.08
C LEU A 7 -51.32 6.16 -21.73
N ILE A 8 -50.85 5.81 -20.53
CA ILE A 8 -49.42 5.82 -20.21
C ILE A 8 -48.87 4.44 -20.57
N PHE A 9 -48.17 4.38 -21.71
CA PHE A 9 -47.28 3.29 -22.08
C PHE A 9 -46.09 3.31 -21.11
N LEU A 10 -46.07 2.41 -20.12
CA LEU A 10 -44.84 2.12 -19.37
C LEU A 10 -43.95 1.26 -20.27
N SER A 11 -42.98 1.90 -20.92
CA SER A 11 -41.84 1.19 -21.49
C SER A 11 -41.04 0.55 -20.35
N LEU A 12 -41.11 -0.78 -20.26
CA LEU A 12 -40.13 -1.62 -19.56
C LEU A 12 -38.76 -1.39 -20.22
N VAL A 13 -38.04 -0.39 -19.74
CA VAL A 13 -36.58 -0.38 -19.85
C VAL A 13 -36.10 -1.36 -18.79
N GLY A 14 -35.80 -2.59 -19.22
CA GLY A 14 -35.10 -3.56 -18.39
C GLY A 14 -33.74 -2.98 -18.03
N THR A 15 -33.63 -2.38 -16.86
CA THR A 15 -32.34 -2.08 -16.26
C THR A 15 -31.72 -3.41 -15.86
N VAL A 16 -30.65 -3.79 -16.56
CA VAL A 16 -29.77 -4.89 -16.14
C VAL A 16 -29.22 -4.49 -14.77
N SER A 17 -29.86 -4.99 -13.70
CA SER A 17 -29.44 -4.68 -12.34
C SER A 17 -28.31 -5.61 -11.96
N ALA A 18 -27.11 -5.07 -11.78
CA ALA A 18 -26.07 -5.77 -11.05
C ALA A 18 -26.61 -6.15 -9.66
N LEU A 19 -26.43 -7.41 -9.27
CA LEU A 19 -26.89 -7.92 -7.97
C LEU A 19 -25.71 -8.03 -7.00
N ASP A 20 -25.77 -7.27 -5.91
CA ASP A 20 -24.81 -7.39 -4.82
C ASP A 20 -25.32 -8.40 -3.78
N VAL A 21 -24.49 -9.40 -3.47
CA VAL A 21 -24.76 -10.45 -2.48
C VAL A 21 -23.77 -10.27 -1.34
N GLN A 22 -24.24 -9.80 -0.19
CA GLN A 22 -23.39 -9.70 1.00
C GLN A 22 -23.18 -11.10 1.60
N VAL A 23 -21.93 -11.55 1.66
CA VAL A 23 -21.58 -12.89 2.15
C VAL A 23 -20.90 -12.84 3.53
N GLY A 24 -19.88 -11.99 3.67
CA GLY A 24 -19.13 -11.84 4.92
C GLY A 24 -19.12 -10.40 5.41
N GLU A 25 -18.24 -10.09 6.34
CA GLU A 25 -18.06 -8.72 6.81
C GLU A 25 -17.46 -7.82 5.72
N SER A 26 -18.01 -6.61 5.60
CA SER A 26 -17.44 -5.52 4.82
C SER A 26 -17.08 -4.39 5.79
N ALA A 27 -15.78 -4.09 5.92
CA ALA A 27 -15.34 -2.98 6.74
C ALA A 27 -15.63 -1.67 5.99
N HIS A 28 -16.52 -0.85 6.53
CA HIS A 28 -16.67 0.53 6.06
C HIS A 28 -15.63 1.39 6.78
N LEU A 29 -14.58 1.80 6.05
CA LEU A 29 -13.53 2.64 6.62
C LEU A 29 -13.96 4.11 6.62
N THR A 30 -13.79 4.78 7.75
CA THR A 30 -13.98 6.23 7.89
C THR A 30 -12.67 6.99 7.72
N GLY A 31 -11.52 6.32 7.69
CA GLY A 31 -10.29 7.01 7.35
C GLY A 31 -9.05 6.15 7.35
N VAL A 32 -7.97 6.74 6.86
CA VAL A 32 -6.64 6.15 6.86
C VAL A 32 -5.60 7.19 7.27
N VAL A 33 -4.64 6.76 8.09
CA VAL A 33 -3.41 7.48 8.40
C VAL A 33 -2.27 6.78 7.68
N ILE A 34 -1.51 7.54 6.92
CA ILE A 34 -0.35 7.07 6.16
C ILE A 34 0.88 7.75 6.77
N LEU A 35 1.60 7.02 7.62
CA LEU A 35 2.83 7.47 8.23
C LEU A 35 4.02 7.05 7.38
N VAL A 36 4.71 8.03 6.80
CA VAL A 36 6.01 7.87 6.14
C VAL A 36 7.10 8.30 7.13
N VAL A 37 8.03 7.41 7.45
CA VAL A 37 9.20 7.75 8.26
C VAL A 37 10.40 7.91 7.33
N ASP A 38 10.95 9.12 7.23
CA ASP A 38 12.05 9.42 6.31
C ASP A 38 13.29 8.59 6.65
N GLY A 39 13.85 7.93 5.64
CA GLY A 39 15.07 7.12 5.76
C GLY A 39 14.91 5.85 6.60
N PHE A 40 13.69 5.40 6.89
CA PHE A 40 13.42 4.23 7.74
C PHE A 40 13.54 2.89 7.00
N GLY A 41 14.62 2.15 7.26
CA GLY A 41 14.91 0.88 6.59
C GLY A 41 14.35 -0.36 7.32
N ALA A 42 13.68 -1.26 6.58
CA ALA A 42 13.16 -2.52 7.14
C ALA A 42 14.25 -3.42 7.71
N SER A 43 15.46 -3.37 7.15
CA SER A 43 16.60 -4.16 7.62
C SER A 43 16.93 -3.92 9.10
N TYR A 44 16.59 -2.75 9.64
CA TYR A 44 16.88 -2.37 11.02
C TYR A 44 15.77 -2.72 12.02
N VAL A 45 14.58 -3.13 11.55
CA VAL A 45 13.41 -3.37 12.42
C VAL A 45 12.75 -4.73 12.23
N TYR A 46 12.82 -5.32 11.05
CA TYR A 46 12.20 -6.60 10.79
C TYR A 46 13.09 -7.75 11.26
N PRO A 47 12.57 -8.72 12.03
CA PRO A 47 13.36 -9.83 12.55
C PRO A 47 14.01 -10.71 11.46
N GLU A 48 13.44 -10.74 10.25
CA GLU A 48 13.90 -11.55 9.11
C GLU A 48 15.21 -11.07 8.48
N TYR A 49 15.66 -9.85 8.81
CA TYR A 49 16.82 -9.24 8.20
C TYR A 49 17.89 -8.86 9.22
N ALA A 50 19.14 -8.89 8.78
CA ALA A 50 20.28 -8.35 9.50
C ALA A 50 20.87 -7.21 8.64
N PRO A 51 21.05 -6.00 9.19
CA PRO A 51 21.65 -4.89 8.47
C PRO A 51 23.17 -5.00 8.47
N TYR A 52 23.80 -4.66 7.34
CA TYR A 52 25.26 -4.64 7.21
C TYR A 52 25.76 -3.29 6.68
N ALA A 53 26.90 -2.85 7.18
CA ALA A 53 27.61 -1.70 6.65
C ALA A 53 28.28 -2.03 5.30
N LEU A 54 28.82 -1.01 4.63
CA LEU A 54 29.50 -1.18 3.35
C LEU A 54 30.80 -1.99 3.45
N ASP A 55 31.48 -1.92 4.59
CA ASP A 55 32.66 -2.75 4.87
C ASP A 55 32.30 -4.21 5.22
N GLY A 56 31.02 -4.56 5.26
CA GLY A 56 30.51 -5.90 5.56
C GLY A 56 30.34 -6.20 7.05
N SER A 57 30.67 -5.26 7.94
CA SER A 57 30.41 -5.41 9.37
C SER A 57 28.91 -5.39 9.68
N ALA A 58 28.52 -6.12 10.72
CA ALA A 58 27.14 -6.14 11.19
C ALA A 58 26.77 -4.81 11.87
N LEU A 59 25.53 -4.37 11.66
CA LEU A 59 24.95 -3.23 12.33
C LEU A 59 23.87 -3.68 13.34
N ASP A 60 23.66 -2.87 14.37
CA ASP A 60 22.61 -3.12 15.35
C ASP A 60 21.21 -2.92 14.75
N LYS A 61 20.19 -3.35 15.49
CA LYS A 61 18.77 -3.22 15.13
C LYS A 61 18.01 -2.42 16.17
N ALA A 62 17.01 -1.69 15.70
CA ALA A 62 16.06 -1.02 16.56
C ALA A 62 15.02 -2.01 17.08
N LEU A 63 14.50 -1.75 18.27
CA LEU A 63 13.39 -2.49 18.87
C LEU A 63 12.17 -1.57 18.87
N LEU A 64 11.13 -1.96 18.13
CA LEU A 64 9.84 -1.26 18.06
C LEU A 64 8.74 -2.29 18.26
N PHE A 65 8.10 -2.23 19.43
CA PHE A 65 7.06 -3.17 19.79
C PHE A 65 5.73 -2.80 19.13
N ASN A 66 5.48 -1.51 18.92
CA ASN A 66 4.24 -1.01 18.34
C ASN A 66 4.08 -1.29 16.83
N LEU A 67 5.08 -1.93 16.20
CA LEU A 67 5.02 -2.46 14.83
C LEU A 67 4.83 -3.99 14.77
N THR A 68 4.55 -4.63 15.91
CA THR A 68 4.37 -6.08 16.04
C THR A 68 2.98 -6.43 16.55
N GLY A 69 2.59 -7.72 16.49
CA GLY A 69 1.29 -8.20 16.99
C GLY A 69 0.23 -8.29 15.89
N ASP A 70 -0.98 -7.79 16.16
CA ASP A 70 -2.15 -7.85 15.26
C ASP A 70 -2.05 -6.86 14.10
N VAL A 71 -1.13 -7.14 13.18
CA VAL A 71 -0.82 -6.29 12.02
C VAL A 71 -0.63 -7.13 10.75
N ALA A 72 -0.90 -6.53 9.60
CA ALA A 72 -0.37 -7.01 8.34
C ALA A 72 1.05 -6.45 8.14
N ARG A 73 2.02 -7.32 7.88
CA ARG A 73 3.40 -6.91 7.58
C ARG A 73 3.82 -7.45 6.23
N VAL A 74 4.31 -6.59 5.35
CA VAL A 74 4.87 -6.99 4.06
C VAL A 74 6.37 -7.03 4.18
N LEU A 75 6.97 -8.21 3.95
CA LEU A 75 8.35 -8.47 4.35
C LEU A 75 9.38 -7.77 3.46
N ASP A 76 9.23 -7.80 2.13
CA ASP A 76 10.19 -7.22 1.20
C ASP A 76 9.50 -6.19 0.28
N VAL A 77 9.35 -4.96 0.78
CA VAL A 77 8.92 -3.81 -0.05
C VAL A 77 10.14 -2.98 -0.40
N ARG A 78 10.32 -2.70 -1.69
CA ARG A 78 11.47 -1.95 -2.20
C ARG A 78 11.06 -0.66 -2.88
N VAL A 79 11.87 0.37 -2.69
CA VAL A 79 11.68 1.65 -3.36
C VAL A 79 12.36 1.62 -4.73
N PRO A 80 11.77 2.24 -5.77
CA PRO A 80 12.43 2.30 -7.08
C PRO A 80 13.76 3.04 -7.03
N VAL A 81 13.80 4.13 -6.27
CA VAL A 81 14.97 4.99 -6.06
C VAL A 81 14.95 5.46 -4.61
N PRO A 82 16.05 5.34 -3.84
CA PRO A 82 16.08 5.72 -2.44
C PRO A 82 16.30 7.24 -2.27
N GLU A 83 15.37 8.03 -2.79
CA GLU A 83 15.38 9.50 -2.77
C GLU A 83 14.03 10.05 -2.29
N THR A 84 14.05 10.98 -1.34
CA THR A 84 12.86 11.52 -0.67
C THR A 84 11.81 12.04 -1.66
N LEU A 85 12.14 13.02 -2.51
CA LEU A 85 11.15 13.69 -3.39
C LEU A 85 10.51 12.71 -4.39
N LYS A 86 11.34 11.88 -5.03
CA LYS A 86 10.87 10.87 -5.99
C LYS A 86 10.00 9.84 -5.29
N SER A 87 10.40 9.36 -4.12
CA SER A 87 9.69 8.35 -3.37
C SER A 87 8.32 8.82 -2.89
N HIS A 88 8.21 10.06 -2.40
CA HIS A 88 6.91 10.65 -2.04
C HIS A 88 5.98 10.71 -3.25
N SER A 89 6.51 11.08 -4.42
CA SER A 89 5.75 11.10 -5.67
C SER A 89 5.24 9.71 -6.05
N VAL A 90 6.09 8.67 -5.92
CA VAL A 90 5.70 7.27 -6.14
C VAL A 90 4.65 6.82 -5.12
N LEU A 91 4.83 7.13 -3.84
CA LEU A 91 3.94 6.73 -2.75
C LEU A 91 2.50 7.21 -2.95
N VAL A 92 2.33 8.45 -3.43
CA VAL A 92 1.00 9.05 -3.58
C VAL A 92 0.37 8.81 -4.94
N THR A 93 1.14 8.36 -5.95
CA THR A 93 0.64 8.11 -7.32
C THR A 93 0.61 6.63 -7.70
N GLY A 94 1.42 5.78 -7.05
CA GLY A 94 1.68 4.41 -7.51
C GLY A 94 2.41 4.33 -8.86
N ASP A 95 2.96 5.43 -9.37
CA ASP A 95 3.70 5.45 -10.64
C ASP A 95 5.21 5.51 -10.36
N PRO A 96 6.00 4.50 -10.77
CA PRO A 96 7.46 4.52 -10.61
C PRO A 96 8.14 5.70 -11.31
N ASN A 97 7.48 6.27 -12.34
CA ASN A 97 8.01 7.37 -13.13
C ASN A 97 7.52 8.75 -12.67
N ALA A 98 6.70 8.83 -11.62
CA ALA A 98 6.10 10.09 -11.15
C ALA A 98 7.12 11.23 -11.02
N ASP A 99 6.85 12.35 -11.67
CA ASP A 99 7.70 13.54 -11.61
C ASP A 99 7.29 14.41 -10.40
N PRO A 100 8.20 14.69 -9.43
CA PRO A 100 7.90 15.53 -8.28
C PRO A 100 7.40 16.94 -8.64
N GLU A 101 7.79 17.45 -9.81
CA GLU A 101 7.40 18.79 -10.27
C GLU A 101 6.09 18.79 -11.07
N ALA A 102 5.63 17.61 -11.52
CA ALA A 102 4.46 17.43 -12.37
C ALA A 102 3.68 16.15 -11.98
N LEU A 103 3.14 16.13 -10.77
CA LEU A 103 2.38 14.98 -10.28
C LEU A 103 1.11 14.73 -11.10
N GLY A 104 0.94 13.47 -11.52
CA GLY A 104 -0.31 12.98 -12.08
C GLY A 104 -1.42 12.83 -11.02
N PRO A 105 -2.47 12.04 -11.32
CA PRO A 105 -3.51 11.70 -10.34
C PRO A 105 -2.92 11.00 -9.12
N THR A 106 -3.30 11.47 -7.93
CA THR A 106 -2.83 10.96 -6.64
C THR A 106 -3.93 10.23 -5.87
N ILE A 107 -3.56 9.54 -4.79
CA ILE A 107 -4.51 9.01 -3.80
C ILE A 107 -5.47 10.08 -3.28
N PHE A 108 -5.00 11.31 -3.10
CA PHE A 108 -5.80 12.43 -2.59
C PHE A 108 -6.87 12.85 -3.60
N ASP A 109 -6.53 12.86 -4.88
CA ASP A 109 -7.49 13.19 -5.95
C ASP A 109 -8.63 12.16 -6.01
N GLN A 110 -8.32 10.88 -5.81
CA GLN A 110 -9.33 9.82 -5.79
C GLN A 110 -10.16 9.82 -4.50
N ALA A 111 -9.51 10.04 -3.35
CA ALA A 111 -10.19 10.13 -2.06
C ALA A 111 -11.15 11.34 -2.00
N ARG A 112 -10.71 12.52 -2.45
CA ARG A 112 -11.55 13.72 -2.50
C ARG A 112 -12.81 13.53 -3.35
N LYS A 113 -12.72 12.84 -4.50
CA LYS A 113 -13.89 12.50 -5.33
C LYS A 113 -14.93 11.64 -4.60
N LYS A 114 -14.53 10.97 -3.52
CA LYS A 114 -15.39 10.16 -2.65
C LYS A 114 -15.78 10.88 -1.35
N GLY A 115 -15.50 12.18 -1.24
CA GLY A 115 -15.88 13.00 -0.10
C GLY A 115 -14.93 12.92 1.10
N TYR A 116 -13.71 12.38 0.91
CA TYR A 116 -12.70 12.37 1.97
C TYR A 116 -12.01 13.73 2.08
N LEU A 117 -11.81 14.17 3.31
CA LEU A 117 -10.91 15.28 3.64
C LEU A 117 -9.46 14.80 3.52
N CYS A 118 -8.64 15.48 2.72
CA CYS A 118 -7.22 15.16 2.55
C CYS A 118 -6.38 16.10 3.41
N LEU A 119 -5.72 15.58 4.44
CA LEU A 119 -4.92 16.35 5.37
C LEU A 119 -3.47 15.86 5.34
N ALA A 120 -2.52 16.73 5.68
CA ALA A 120 -1.15 16.32 5.87
C ALA A 120 -0.42 16.98 7.04
N LEU A 121 0.56 16.27 7.59
CA LEU A 121 1.57 16.79 8.50
C LEU A 121 2.92 16.42 7.87
N LEU A 122 3.79 17.37 7.56
CA LEU A 122 4.96 17.11 6.71
C LEU A 122 6.20 17.78 7.26
N GLN A 123 7.08 17.00 7.91
CA GLN A 123 8.45 17.42 8.19
C GLN A 123 9.34 17.40 6.95
N ARG A 124 9.03 16.53 5.98
CA ARG A 124 9.73 16.38 4.70
C ARG A 124 8.72 16.05 3.59
N GLY A 125 9.19 16.05 2.35
CA GLY A 125 8.39 15.63 1.20
C GLY A 125 7.27 16.62 0.87
N ASP A 126 7.44 17.87 1.23
CA ASP A 126 6.52 18.99 1.13
C ASP A 126 6.62 19.73 -0.22
N THR A 127 6.81 19.00 -1.33
CA THR A 127 6.82 19.64 -2.65
C THR A 127 5.53 20.42 -2.87
N LEU A 128 5.61 21.52 -3.61
CA LEU A 128 4.43 22.34 -3.91
C LEU A 128 3.29 21.50 -4.51
N GLN A 129 3.63 20.50 -5.33
CA GLN A 129 2.68 19.57 -5.90
C GLN A 129 1.97 18.73 -4.84
N ILE A 130 2.65 18.25 -3.79
CA ILE A 130 2.02 17.51 -2.68
C ILE A 130 1.19 18.45 -1.80
N LEU A 131 1.71 19.64 -1.48
CA LEU A 131 1.01 20.63 -0.65
C LEU A 131 -0.32 21.05 -1.29
N GLN A 132 -0.33 21.32 -2.59
CA GLN A 132 -1.53 21.70 -3.33
C GLN A 132 -2.57 20.57 -3.39
N LYS A 133 -2.21 19.31 -3.13
CA LYS A 133 -3.15 18.19 -3.10
C LYS A 133 -3.88 18.06 -1.77
N GLN A 134 -3.51 18.83 -0.75
CA GLN A 134 -4.15 18.79 0.56
C GLN A 134 -5.27 19.82 0.69
N ASP A 135 -6.22 19.55 1.57
CA ASP A 135 -7.24 20.50 2.00
C ASP A 135 -6.74 21.32 3.20
N GLY A 136 -5.94 20.71 4.08
CA GLY A 136 -5.22 21.36 5.16
C GLY A 136 -3.89 20.64 5.44
N VAL A 137 -2.83 21.39 5.70
CA VAL A 137 -1.49 20.86 5.92
C VAL A 137 -0.71 21.69 6.94
N LEU A 138 0.02 21.01 7.82
CA LEU A 138 1.07 21.59 8.64
C LEU A 138 2.42 21.10 8.11
N TYR A 139 3.31 21.97 7.64
CA TYR A 139 4.55 21.57 6.98
C TYR A 139 5.74 22.44 7.40
N PHE A 140 6.96 21.99 7.15
CA PHE A 140 8.20 22.75 7.43
C PHE A 140 8.84 23.21 6.13
N ASP A 141 9.14 24.51 6.00
CA ASP A 141 9.81 25.10 4.84
C ASP A 141 11.34 24.92 4.86
N ASP A 142 11.87 24.51 6.01
CA ASP A 142 13.27 24.24 6.28
C ASP A 142 13.43 22.86 6.95
N ASN A 143 14.43 22.10 6.50
CA ASN A 143 14.74 20.78 7.02
C ASN A 143 15.65 20.78 8.26
N SER A 144 16.04 21.95 8.78
CA SER A 144 16.95 22.05 9.92
C SER A 144 16.30 21.58 11.23
N ILE A 145 17.10 20.93 12.08
CA ILE A 145 16.68 20.40 13.39
C ILE A 145 17.70 20.83 14.45
N PRO A 146 17.34 21.72 15.38
CA PRO A 146 16.08 22.48 15.47
C PRO A 146 16.04 23.62 14.44
N GLY A 147 14.91 23.75 13.75
CA GLY A 147 14.67 24.77 12.74
C GLY A 147 13.53 25.73 13.09
N PRO A 148 13.08 26.57 12.14
CA PRO A 148 11.88 27.37 12.30
C PRO A 148 10.66 26.47 12.55
N GLY A 149 9.61 27.05 13.14
CA GLY A 149 8.36 26.34 13.36
C GLY A 149 7.62 26.05 12.04
N PRO A 150 6.67 25.11 12.07
CA PRO A 150 5.93 24.74 10.87
C PRO A 150 5.05 25.89 10.37
N MET A 151 4.67 25.81 9.10
CA MET A 151 3.72 26.65 8.40
C MET A 151 2.39 25.91 8.19
N ILE A 152 1.31 26.67 8.03
CA ILE A 152 -0.01 26.12 7.71
C ILE A 152 -0.36 26.46 6.27
N GLY A 153 -0.66 25.42 5.49
CA GLY A 153 -1.35 25.54 4.21
C GLY A 153 -2.79 25.08 4.37
N ALA A 154 -3.77 25.82 3.85
CA ALA A 154 -5.16 25.43 3.94
C ALA A 154 -5.97 25.98 2.78
N ARG A 155 -6.90 25.16 2.26
CA ARG A 155 -7.94 25.63 1.36
C ARG A 155 -8.97 26.46 2.12
N GLU A 156 -9.71 27.30 1.39
CA GLU A 156 -10.84 28.03 1.93
C GLU A 156 -11.92 27.10 2.49
N SER A 157 -12.11 25.95 1.84
CA SER A 157 -13.10 24.93 2.22
C SER A 157 -12.70 24.07 3.43
N LEU A 158 -11.53 24.28 4.03
CA LEU A 158 -11.11 23.51 5.21
C LEU A 158 -12.03 23.85 6.39
N PRO A 159 -12.62 22.84 7.09
CA PRO A 159 -13.42 23.08 8.28
C PRO A 159 -12.65 23.88 9.35
N GLU A 160 -13.34 24.84 9.97
CA GLU A 160 -12.71 25.82 10.87
C GLU A 160 -12.15 25.18 12.14
N ASP A 161 -12.79 24.13 12.66
CA ASP A 161 -12.27 23.37 13.80
C ASP A 161 -10.94 22.69 13.48
N ILE A 162 -10.80 22.13 12.28
CA ILE A 162 -9.52 21.55 11.82
C ILE A 162 -8.47 22.64 11.61
N ARG A 163 -8.84 23.80 11.07
CA ARG A 163 -7.92 24.95 10.93
C ARG A 163 -7.37 25.38 12.29
N GLN A 164 -8.24 25.46 13.31
CA GLN A 164 -7.85 25.81 14.67
C GLN A 164 -6.92 24.76 15.29
N ASP A 165 -7.16 23.47 15.05
CA ASP A 165 -6.29 22.40 15.53
C ASP A 165 -4.89 22.48 14.89
N LEU A 166 -4.79 22.75 13.58
CA LEU A 166 -3.49 22.99 12.93
C LEU A 166 -2.79 24.21 13.52
N GLY A 167 -3.52 25.31 13.78
CA GLY A 167 -3.02 26.50 14.46
C GLY A 167 -2.46 26.23 15.85
N LEU A 168 -3.19 25.42 16.63
CA LEU A 168 -2.76 25.01 17.97
C LEU A 168 -1.46 24.19 17.89
N TRP A 169 -1.39 23.21 16.99
CA TRP A 169 -0.19 22.39 16.83
C TRP A 169 1.00 23.17 16.29
N GLN A 170 0.79 24.14 15.39
CA GLN A 170 1.83 25.07 14.98
C GLN A 170 2.45 25.79 16.19
N SER A 171 1.62 26.30 17.10
CA SER A 171 2.09 27.03 18.29
C SER A 171 2.85 26.14 19.28
N ARG A 172 2.48 24.87 19.40
CA ARG A 172 3.09 23.90 20.33
C ARG A 172 4.48 23.43 19.91
N PHE A 173 4.89 23.64 18.67
CA PHE A 173 6.20 23.18 18.18
C PHE A 173 7.37 23.66 19.05
N GLN A 174 7.27 24.87 19.61
CA GLN A 174 8.32 25.44 20.46
C GLN A 174 8.64 24.57 21.69
N ASP A 175 7.65 23.87 22.22
CA ASP A 175 7.83 22.97 23.37
C ASP A 175 8.66 21.71 23.02
N TYR A 176 8.66 21.34 21.75
CA TYR A 176 9.40 20.19 21.21
C TYR A 176 10.78 20.58 20.68
N ALA A 177 10.97 21.84 20.29
CA ALA A 177 12.23 22.37 19.73
C ALA A 177 13.30 22.75 20.78
N LEU A 178 13.10 22.38 22.04
CA LEU A 178 13.97 22.79 23.16
C LEU A 178 15.28 22.01 23.23
N ASN A 179 15.31 20.77 22.73
CA ASN A 179 16.43 19.86 22.93
C ASN A 179 17.45 19.90 21.78
N ARG A 180 18.59 19.21 21.96
CA ARG A 180 19.68 19.11 20.97
C ARG A 180 20.15 17.66 20.83
N GLY A 181 20.87 17.36 19.74
CA GLY A 181 21.39 16.01 19.46
C GLY A 181 20.26 14.99 19.31
N LEU A 182 20.49 13.75 19.77
CA LEU A 182 19.52 12.64 19.67
C LEU A 182 18.10 13.03 20.09
N LYS A 183 17.97 13.74 21.22
CA LYS A 183 16.66 14.13 21.75
C LYS A 183 15.94 15.13 20.84
N ALA A 184 16.65 15.97 20.11
CA ALA A 184 16.02 16.88 19.15
C ALA A 184 15.36 16.11 18.00
N TYR A 185 16.04 15.11 17.42
CA TYR A 185 15.45 14.28 16.35
C TYR A 185 14.26 13.45 16.86
N ALA A 186 14.35 12.92 18.09
CA ALA A 186 13.26 12.20 18.73
C ALA A 186 12.04 13.10 18.99
N ASP A 187 12.25 14.29 19.58
CA ASP A 187 11.17 15.24 19.86
C ASP A 187 10.56 15.80 18.56
N TYR A 188 11.35 15.95 17.50
CA TYR A 188 10.87 16.34 16.17
C TYR A 188 9.87 15.31 15.64
N ASN A 189 10.23 14.03 15.59
CA ASN A 189 9.29 12.97 15.21
C ASN A 189 8.07 12.91 16.13
N ARG A 190 8.30 13.04 17.44
CA ARG A 190 7.24 12.98 18.45
C ARG A 190 6.20 14.08 18.25
N PHE A 191 6.61 15.32 17.97
CA PHE A 191 5.72 16.46 17.74
C PHE A 191 4.62 16.12 16.73
N GLU A 192 5.01 15.58 15.57
CA GLU A 192 4.07 15.28 14.50
C GLU A 192 3.21 14.04 14.79
N LEU A 193 3.78 13.00 15.41
CA LEU A 193 3.01 11.84 15.84
C LEU A 193 1.97 12.20 16.91
N ASP A 194 2.33 13.08 17.85
CA ASP A 194 1.41 13.58 18.86
C ASP A 194 0.32 14.47 18.24
N ALA A 195 0.67 15.28 17.22
CA ALA A 195 -0.28 16.08 16.45
C ALA A 195 -1.29 15.22 15.68
N ALA A 196 -0.82 14.17 15.01
CA ALA A 196 -1.70 13.25 14.30
C ALA A 196 -2.64 12.50 15.23
N ALA A 197 -2.16 12.03 16.37
CA ALA A 197 -3.01 11.34 17.33
C ALA A 197 -4.15 12.25 17.82
N ASP A 198 -3.86 13.52 18.16
CA ASP A 198 -4.89 14.49 18.52
C ASP A 198 -5.86 14.78 17.37
N LEU A 199 -5.35 14.91 16.14
CA LEU A 199 -6.16 15.22 14.97
C LEU A 199 -7.10 14.07 14.61
N VAL A 200 -6.62 12.83 14.64
CA VAL A 200 -7.44 11.62 14.41
C VAL A 200 -8.56 11.52 15.44
N GLU A 201 -8.27 11.79 16.71
CA GLU A 201 -9.28 11.76 17.78
C GLU A 201 -10.39 12.80 17.55
N ARG A 202 -10.06 13.98 17.02
CA ARG A 202 -11.03 15.06 16.73
C ARG A 202 -11.80 14.87 15.44
N LEU A 203 -11.18 14.27 14.42
CA LEU A 203 -11.85 13.96 13.16
C LEU A 203 -13.01 12.99 13.36
N GLY A 204 -12.94 12.11 14.37
CA GLY A 204 -14.01 11.19 14.74
C GLY A 204 -14.45 10.34 13.55
N SER A 205 -15.73 10.44 13.18
CA SER A 205 -16.31 9.65 12.08
C SER A 205 -16.21 10.32 10.69
N ARG A 206 -15.58 11.49 10.57
CA ARG A 206 -15.45 12.18 9.26
C ARG A 206 -14.59 11.35 8.32
N PRO A 207 -14.97 11.15 7.05
CA PRO A 207 -14.11 10.55 6.03
C PRO A 207 -12.80 11.33 5.84
N PHE A 208 -11.63 10.72 6.11
CA PHE A 208 -10.34 11.41 5.90
C PHE A 208 -9.21 10.52 5.40
N VAL A 209 -8.24 11.15 4.73
CA VAL A 209 -6.90 10.62 4.47
C VAL A 209 -5.91 11.58 5.13
N LEU A 210 -5.15 11.09 6.11
CA LEU A 210 -4.09 11.85 6.77
C LEU A 210 -2.74 11.32 6.28
N PHE A 211 -2.00 12.12 5.53
CA PHE A 211 -0.66 11.79 5.05
C PHE A 211 0.40 12.47 5.90
N MET A 212 1.32 11.69 6.45
CA MET A 212 2.31 12.16 7.39
C MET A 212 3.72 11.85 6.92
N ASN A 213 4.66 12.74 7.18
CA ASN A 213 6.08 12.47 7.03
C ASN A 213 6.86 12.96 8.25
N VAL A 214 7.54 12.04 8.94
CA VAL A 214 8.46 12.38 10.04
C VAL A 214 9.92 12.21 9.61
N GLY A 215 10.74 13.26 9.81
CA GLY A 215 12.06 13.41 9.19
C GLY A 215 13.27 13.14 10.10
N GLY A 216 13.04 12.96 11.40
CA GLY A 216 14.13 12.90 12.39
C GLY A 216 15.02 11.67 12.25
N VAL A 217 14.50 10.56 11.74
CA VAL A 217 15.27 9.30 11.55
C VAL A 217 16.36 9.48 10.51
N ASP A 218 16.02 9.96 9.30
CA ASP A 218 17.00 10.23 8.25
C ASP A 218 18.08 11.22 8.73
N SER A 219 17.66 12.34 9.30
CA SER A 219 18.58 13.38 9.78
C SER A 219 19.53 12.85 10.87
N ALA A 220 19.03 12.04 11.81
CA ALA A 220 19.89 11.37 12.80
C ALA A 220 20.88 10.38 12.16
N GLY A 221 20.49 9.68 11.10
CA GLY A 221 21.41 8.80 10.37
C GLY A 221 22.54 9.55 9.66
N GLN A 222 22.23 10.71 9.09
CA GLN A 222 23.22 11.57 8.45
C GLN A 222 24.15 12.26 9.46
N ASP A 223 23.65 12.62 10.64
CA ASP A 223 24.39 13.44 11.60
C ASP A 223 25.06 12.66 12.73
N LEU A 224 24.39 11.62 13.24
CA LEU A 224 24.82 10.85 14.41
C LEU A 224 25.34 9.45 14.04
N GLY A 225 25.21 9.05 12.77
CA GLY A 225 25.60 7.74 12.26
C GLY A 225 24.67 6.61 12.73
N SER A 226 25.11 5.37 12.52
CA SER A 226 24.30 4.17 12.76
C SER A 226 23.72 4.05 14.18
N VAL A 227 24.49 4.46 15.20
CA VAL A 227 24.02 4.39 16.60
C VAL A 227 22.88 5.38 16.85
N GLY A 228 23.05 6.64 16.43
CA GLY A 228 22.01 7.64 16.61
C GLY A 228 20.78 7.36 15.75
N TYR A 229 20.96 6.83 14.54
CA TYR A 229 19.87 6.33 13.70
C TYR A 229 19.00 5.31 14.43
N ILE A 230 19.61 4.25 14.97
CA ILE A 230 18.90 3.18 15.66
C ILE A 230 18.16 3.70 16.90
N GLN A 231 18.82 4.56 17.68
CA GLN A 231 18.23 5.17 18.87
C GLN A 231 17.04 6.08 18.53
N THR A 232 17.13 6.84 17.43
CA THR A 232 16.01 7.67 16.96
C THR A 232 14.84 6.83 16.47
N ILE A 233 15.10 5.70 15.81
CA ILE A 233 14.02 4.76 15.45
C ILE A 233 13.37 4.19 16.72
N GLN A 234 14.15 3.75 17.72
CA GLN A 234 13.61 3.26 18.99
C GLN A 234 12.74 4.32 19.69
N ALA A 235 13.11 5.60 19.60
CA ALA A 235 12.35 6.70 20.19
C ALA A 235 10.97 6.93 19.52
N LEU A 236 10.71 6.35 18.34
CA LEU A 236 9.39 6.37 17.72
C LEU A 236 8.37 5.50 18.48
N ASP A 237 8.82 4.49 19.23
CA ASP A 237 7.94 3.42 19.73
C ASP A 237 6.77 3.95 20.57
N ALA A 238 7.05 4.80 21.57
CA ALA A 238 6.02 5.36 22.44
C ALA A 238 5.00 6.28 21.71
N PRO A 239 5.41 7.32 20.97
CA PRO A 239 4.44 8.17 20.25
C PRO A 239 3.72 7.42 19.12
N LEU A 240 4.37 6.46 18.46
CA LEU A 240 3.71 5.60 17.49
C LEU A 240 2.65 4.71 18.14
N GLY A 241 2.93 4.16 19.33
CA GLY A 241 1.96 3.39 20.10
C GLY A 241 0.70 4.20 20.41
N ARG A 242 0.87 5.45 20.85
CA ARG A 242 -0.24 6.39 21.07
C ARG A 242 -1.08 6.60 19.80
N LEU A 243 -0.45 6.88 18.66
CA LEU A 243 -1.15 7.05 17.38
C LEU A 243 -1.90 5.77 16.97
N ALA A 244 -1.27 4.60 17.14
CA ALA A 244 -1.86 3.31 16.81
C ALA A 244 -3.08 2.99 17.69
N GLU A 245 -3.04 3.30 18.98
CA GLU A 245 -4.17 3.16 19.90
C GLU A 245 -5.34 4.06 19.52
N VAL A 246 -5.08 5.34 19.20
CA VAL A 246 -6.11 6.27 18.75
C VAL A 246 -6.73 5.79 17.44
N CYS A 247 -5.92 5.34 16.47
CA CYS A 247 -6.43 4.80 15.22
C CYS A 247 -7.32 3.58 15.45
N GLN A 248 -6.87 2.63 16.27
CA GLN A 248 -7.64 1.43 16.60
C GLN A 248 -9.00 1.77 17.23
N ARG A 249 -8.99 2.64 18.24
CA ARG A 249 -10.20 3.05 18.98
C ARG A 249 -11.23 3.75 18.09
N ASN A 250 -10.78 4.46 17.06
CA ASN A 250 -11.64 5.19 16.13
C ASN A 250 -11.93 4.43 14.83
N GLY A 251 -11.51 3.16 14.71
CA GLY A 251 -11.75 2.36 13.50
C GLY A 251 -11.01 2.88 12.26
N ILE A 252 -9.86 3.51 12.46
CA ILE A 252 -9.02 4.09 11.41
C ILE A 252 -7.92 3.09 11.03
N VAL A 253 -7.63 2.98 9.74
CA VAL A 253 -6.49 2.19 9.27
C VAL A 253 -5.21 3.01 9.43
N LEU A 254 -4.20 2.45 10.10
CA LEU A 254 -2.86 2.98 10.17
C LEU A 254 -1.95 2.21 9.22
N VAL A 255 -1.31 2.93 8.30
CA VAL A 255 -0.27 2.45 7.39
C VAL A 255 1.05 3.07 7.83
N VAL A 256 2.04 2.27 8.18
CA VAL A 256 3.40 2.73 8.50
C VAL A 256 4.35 2.23 7.43
N THR A 257 5.07 3.16 6.80
CA THR A 257 6.02 2.89 5.72
C THR A 257 7.19 3.87 5.77
N ALA A 258 8.08 3.78 4.80
CA ALA A 258 9.13 4.77 4.55
C ALA A 258 9.16 5.19 3.09
N ASP A 259 9.85 6.29 2.83
CA ASP A 259 10.18 6.76 1.49
C ASP A 259 11.45 6.08 0.96
N HIS A 260 12.42 5.80 1.83
CA HIS A 260 13.60 4.97 1.59
C HIS A 260 14.19 4.46 2.92
N GLY A 261 15.25 3.65 2.84
CA GLY A 261 16.06 3.24 3.98
C GLY A 261 17.37 4.04 4.11
N MET A 262 18.32 3.52 4.87
CA MET A 262 19.61 4.15 5.14
C MET A 262 20.75 3.13 5.15
N SER A 263 21.87 3.46 4.53
CA SER A 263 23.08 2.63 4.55
C SER A 263 24.25 3.35 5.22
N PHE A 264 25.13 2.59 5.89
CA PHE A 264 26.28 3.13 6.61
C PHE A 264 27.59 2.55 6.08
N PRO A 265 28.68 3.33 6.00
CA PRO A 265 29.96 2.82 5.52
C PRO A 265 30.63 1.88 6.52
N ALA A 266 30.48 2.14 7.82
CA ALA A 266 30.99 1.35 8.95
C ALA A 266 30.13 1.63 10.20
N PRO A 267 30.19 0.80 11.26
CA PRO A 267 29.43 0.98 12.49
C PRO A 267 29.87 2.23 13.27
N GLY A 268 29.05 2.65 14.23
CA GLY A 268 29.34 3.81 15.08
C GLY A 268 28.89 5.13 14.45
N LYS A 269 29.76 6.15 14.52
CA LYS A 269 29.44 7.56 14.16
C LYS A 269 29.62 7.88 12.68
N SER A 270 29.83 6.89 11.83
CA SER A 270 29.98 7.13 10.40
C SER A 270 28.65 7.58 9.81
N LYS A 271 28.66 8.71 9.10
CA LYS A 271 27.45 9.29 8.49
C LYS A 271 26.82 8.33 7.49
N GLY A 272 25.50 8.17 7.59
CA GLY A 272 24.71 7.39 6.64
C GLY A 272 24.51 8.12 5.32
N ALA A 273 24.14 7.36 4.29
CA ALA A 273 23.64 7.87 3.02
C ALA A 273 22.72 6.84 2.36
N HIS A 274 21.89 7.30 1.42
CA HIS A 274 20.87 6.47 0.75
C HIS A 274 20.93 6.58 -0.78
N ALA A 275 20.92 7.79 -1.35
CA ALA A 275 20.80 7.99 -2.81
C ALA A 275 22.13 7.96 -3.60
N SER A 276 23.28 8.17 -2.94
CA SER A 276 24.53 8.42 -3.64
C SER A 276 25.33 7.14 -3.94
N GLY A 277 25.87 7.04 -5.16
CA GLY A 277 26.90 6.08 -5.56
C GLY A 277 26.70 4.66 -5.02
N LYS A 278 27.58 4.24 -4.11
CA LYS A 278 27.61 2.88 -3.54
C LYS A 278 26.48 2.57 -2.55
N TYR A 279 25.71 3.58 -2.11
CA TYR A 279 24.62 3.42 -1.15
C TYR A 279 23.28 3.08 -1.82
N SER A 280 23.05 3.54 -3.06
CA SER A 280 21.74 3.47 -3.72
C SER A 280 21.30 2.07 -4.13
N SER A 281 22.24 1.13 -4.26
CA SER A 281 21.96 -0.27 -4.60
C SER A 281 21.88 -1.20 -3.38
N ARG A 282 22.11 -0.68 -2.17
CA ARG A 282 22.10 -1.49 -0.94
C ARG A 282 20.68 -1.74 -0.48
N LEU A 283 20.41 -2.95 0.00
CA LEU A 283 19.09 -3.31 0.52
C LEU A 283 18.73 -2.50 1.76
N GLU A 284 19.71 -2.06 2.55
CA GLU A 284 19.51 -1.17 3.68
C GLU A 284 18.97 0.21 3.27
N SER A 285 19.26 0.68 2.05
CA SER A 285 18.68 1.90 1.45
C SER A 285 17.38 1.63 0.69
N LEU A 286 17.23 0.45 0.09
CA LEU A 286 16.12 0.15 -0.81
C LEU A 286 14.91 -0.48 -0.12
N ARG A 287 15.12 -1.25 0.94
CA ARG A 287 14.06 -2.03 1.59
C ARG A 287 13.42 -1.23 2.71
N ILE A 288 12.14 -0.93 2.56
CA ILE A 288 11.34 -0.14 3.50
C ILE A 288 10.37 -1.05 4.26
N PRO A 289 10.00 -0.71 5.51
CA PRO A 289 8.92 -1.39 6.19
C PRO A 289 7.59 -1.02 5.54
N LEU A 290 6.63 -1.93 5.64
CA LEU A 290 5.22 -1.69 5.35
C LEU A 290 4.40 -2.52 6.34
N VAL A 291 3.85 -1.81 7.32
CA VAL A 291 2.99 -2.37 8.36
C VAL A 291 1.63 -1.71 8.24
N VAL A 292 0.57 -2.50 8.21
CA VAL A 292 -0.81 -2.01 8.11
C VAL A 292 -1.65 -2.61 9.22
N ARG A 293 -2.41 -1.77 9.91
CA ARG A 293 -3.28 -2.16 11.02
C ARG A 293 -4.61 -1.44 10.92
N GLY A 294 -5.70 -2.12 11.26
CA GLY A 294 -7.02 -1.50 11.38
C GLY A 294 -8.14 -2.40 10.90
N PRO A 295 -9.39 -1.88 10.85
CA PRO A 295 -10.54 -2.63 10.37
C PRO A 295 -10.34 -3.13 8.94
N GLY A 296 -10.85 -4.33 8.62
CA GLY A 296 -10.74 -4.93 7.29
C GLY A 296 -9.34 -5.43 6.88
N VAL A 297 -8.29 -5.13 7.65
CA VAL A 297 -6.92 -5.58 7.41
C VAL A 297 -6.67 -6.93 8.09
N ASP A 298 -6.02 -7.85 7.39
CA ASP A 298 -5.71 -9.20 7.87
C ASP A 298 -4.50 -9.22 8.80
N ASN A 299 -4.44 -10.17 9.73
CA ASN A 299 -3.24 -10.35 10.57
C ASN A 299 -2.34 -11.39 9.89
N LEU A 300 -1.29 -10.93 9.21
CA LEU A 300 -0.42 -11.80 8.43
C LEU A 300 0.98 -11.20 8.22
N SER A 301 1.93 -12.08 7.91
CA SER A 301 3.21 -11.70 7.31
C SER A 301 3.25 -12.15 5.85
N LEU A 302 3.30 -11.18 4.93
CA LEU A 302 3.26 -11.42 3.49
C LEU A 302 4.68 -11.46 2.91
N SER A 303 5.06 -12.63 2.41
CA SER A 303 6.29 -12.82 1.64
C SER A 303 6.15 -12.37 0.18
N GLY A 304 7.26 -12.39 -0.56
CA GLY A 304 7.34 -11.93 -1.94
C GLY A 304 7.99 -10.56 -2.04
N VAL A 305 8.46 -10.21 -3.25
CA VAL A 305 9.09 -8.92 -3.53
C VAL A 305 8.02 -7.98 -4.05
N TRP A 306 7.79 -6.92 -3.29
CA TRP A 306 6.84 -5.86 -3.60
C TRP A 306 7.59 -4.55 -3.81
N SER A 307 6.92 -3.58 -4.42
CA SER A 307 7.47 -2.26 -4.67
C SER A 307 6.62 -1.19 -4.00
N GLN A 308 7.25 -0.05 -3.67
CA GLN A 308 6.57 1.15 -3.18
C GLN A 308 5.41 1.58 -4.08
N VAL A 309 5.49 1.29 -5.40
CA VAL A 309 4.42 1.54 -6.38
C VAL A 309 3.10 0.83 -6.02
N ASN A 310 3.17 -0.27 -5.27
CA ASN A 310 2.01 -1.05 -4.87
C ASN A 310 1.27 -0.42 -3.67
N ILE A 311 1.84 0.58 -2.98
CA ILE A 311 1.26 1.14 -1.75
C ILE A 311 0.01 1.99 -2.04
N ALA A 312 0.06 2.94 -2.97
CA ALA A 312 -1.10 3.74 -3.38
C ALA A 312 -2.35 2.91 -3.76
N PRO A 313 -2.25 1.92 -4.68
CA PRO A 313 -3.40 1.08 -5.02
C PRO A 313 -3.84 0.19 -3.85
N THR A 314 -2.94 -0.19 -2.94
CA THR A 314 -3.31 -0.91 -1.70
C THR A 314 -4.19 -0.04 -0.80
N ILE A 315 -3.79 1.20 -0.55
CA ILE A 315 -4.51 2.13 0.32
C ILE A 315 -5.91 2.41 -0.25
N LEU A 316 -6.03 2.66 -1.55
CA LEU A 316 -7.34 2.89 -2.15
C LEU A 316 -8.20 1.63 -2.19
N GLY A 317 -7.60 0.46 -2.40
CA GLY A 317 -8.28 -0.83 -2.27
C GLY A 317 -8.83 -1.06 -0.85
N LEU A 318 -8.12 -0.62 0.19
CA LEU A 318 -8.60 -0.65 1.57
C LEU A 318 -9.78 0.30 1.78
N LEU A 319 -9.72 1.51 1.23
CA LEU A 319 -10.82 2.49 1.28
C LEU A 319 -12.03 2.14 0.39
N GLY A 320 -11.97 1.02 -0.35
CA GLY A 320 -13.02 0.66 -1.31
C GLY A 320 -13.12 1.61 -2.51
N ILE A 321 -12.05 2.35 -2.80
CA ILE A 321 -11.99 3.32 -3.90
C ILE A 321 -11.28 2.65 -5.09
N LEU A 322 -11.99 2.56 -6.21
CA LEU A 322 -11.39 2.16 -7.48
C LEU A 322 -10.46 3.27 -7.97
N GLY A 323 -9.16 3.01 -7.99
CA GLY A 323 -8.16 3.90 -8.56
C GLY A 323 -7.93 3.61 -10.05
N ASN A 324 -7.78 4.66 -10.85
CA ASN A 324 -7.21 4.55 -12.20
C ASN A 324 -5.69 4.71 -12.08
N PHE A 325 -4.99 3.65 -11.73
CA PHE A 325 -3.52 3.62 -11.71
C PHE A 325 -2.96 2.93 -12.96
N SER A 326 -1.66 3.11 -13.19
CA SER A 326 -0.91 2.36 -14.20
C SER A 326 -1.22 0.87 -14.08
N GLU A 327 -1.41 0.18 -15.22
CA GLU A 327 -1.70 -1.27 -15.29
C GLU A 327 -0.66 -2.13 -14.55
N SER A 328 0.52 -1.57 -14.28
CA SER A 328 1.63 -2.23 -13.57
C SER A 328 1.49 -2.32 -12.04
N ALA A 329 0.56 -1.60 -11.41
CA ALA A 329 0.49 -1.47 -9.96
C ALA A 329 -0.75 -2.15 -9.35
N ALA A 330 -0.73 -3.47 -9.24
CA ALA A 330 -1.72 -4.19 -8.43
C ALA A 330 -1.54 -3.86 -6.94
N GLY A 331 -2.65 -3.69 -6.22
CA GLY A 331 -2.64 -3.54 -4.77
C GLY A 331 -2.14 -4.81 -4.06
N ILE A 332 -1.44 -4.63 -2.95
CA ILE A 332 -0.96 -5.70 -2.09
C ILE A 332 -2.18 -6.34 -1.39
N PRO A 333 -2.27 -7.67 -1.36
CA PRO A 333 -3.44 -8.36 -0.82
C PRO A 333 -3.41 -8.37 0.72
N LEU A 334 -3.83 -7.27 1.35
CA LEU A 334 -3.83 -7.11 2.81
C LEU A 334 -5.22 -7.21 3.45
N LYS A 335 -6.30 -7.22 2.66
CA LYS A 335 -7.66 -7.34 3.18
C LYS A 335 -7.97 -8.72 3.74
N LYS A 336 -8.82 -8.77 4.78
CA LYS A 336 -9.43 -10.00 5.32
C LYS A 336 -10.43 -10.62 4.36
N SER A 337 -11.18 -9.76 3.67
CA SER A 337 -12.25 -10.14 2.75
C SER A 337 -12.15 -9.39 1.42
N TYR A 338 -12.71 -10.01 0.39
CA TYR A 338 -12.60 -9.59 -1.00
C TYR A 338 -13.93 -9.75 -1.72
N ASP A 339 -14.10 -8.98 -2.80
CA ASP A 339 -15.28 -9.04 -3.63
C ASP A 339 -15.02 -9.89 -4.88
N LEU A 340 -15.97 -10.77 -5.22
CA LEU A 340 -15.95 -11.56 -6.44
C LEU A 340 -17.12 -11.15 -7.34
N ARG A 341 -16.82 -10.44 -8.42
CA ARG A 341 -17.77 -10.10 -9.47
C ARG A 341 -17.82 -11.21 -10.51
N VAL A 342 -18.99 -11.82 -10.71
CA VAL A 342 -19.24 -12.88 -11.69
C VAL A 342 -20.16 -12.33 -12.77
N THR A 343 -19.75 -12.47 -14.03
CA THR A 343 -20.54 -12.06 -15.20
C THR A 343 -20.74 -13.21 -16.17
N GLY A 344 -21.80 -13.13 -16.98
CA GLY A 344 -22.04 -14.10 -18.05
C GLY A 344 -22.58 -15.45 -17.57
N ALA A 345 -23.19 -15.49 -16.38
CA ALA A 345 -23.88 -16.68 -15.90
C ALA A 345 -25.20 -16.88 -16.67
N LYS A 346 -25.46 -18.11 -17.13
CA LYS A 346 -26.72 -18.49 -17.80
C LYS A 346 -27.79 -19.02 -16.82
N GLY A 347 -27.57 -18.84 -15.52
CA GLY A 347 -28.41 -19.38 -14.45
C GLY A 347 -27.86 -19.02 -13.06
N ALA A 348 -28.26 -19.78 -12.04
CA ALA A 348 -27.79 -19.59 -10.68
C ALA A 348 -26.28 -19.87 -10.56
N VAL A 349 -25.57 -18.99 -9.86
CA VAL A 349 -24.17 -19.11 -9.50
C VAL A 349 -24.07 -19.47 -8.03
N ALA A 350 -23.52 -20.65 -7.75
CA ALA A 350 -23.25 -21.10 -6.40
C ALA A 350 -21.74 -21.11 -6.11
N ILE A 351 -21.35 -20.50 -5.00
CA ILE A 351 -19.97 -20.43 -4.50
C ILE A 351 -19.80 -21.43 -3.37
N TYR A 352 -18.80 -22.29 -3.49
CA TYR A 352 -18.42 -23.25 -2.47
C TYR A 352 -17.01 -23.00 -1.95
N ARG A 353 -16.78 -23.32 -0.68
CA ARG A 353 -15.44 -23.42 -0.08
C ARG A 353 -15.28 -24.85 0.44
N GLY A 354 -14.51 -25.67 -0.27
CA GLY A 354 -14.56 -27.12 -0.06
C GLY A 354 -15.94 -27.65 -0.45
N GLU A 355 -16.62 -28.30 0.50
CA GLU A 355 -17.98 -28.84 0.31
C GLU A 355 -19.08 -27.87 0.77
N ASP A 356 -18.72 -26.83 1.54
CA ASP A 356 -19.69 -25.89 2.11
C ASP A 356 -20.17 -24.88 1.07
N LEU A 357 -21.49 -24.74 0.94
CA LEU A 357 -22.11 -23.67 0.15
C LEU A 357 -21.97 -22.34 0.90
N VAL A 358 -21.21 -21.41 0.31
CA VAL A 358 -20.92 -20.10 0.87
C VAL A 358 -21.96 -19.06 0.45
N ALA A 359 -22.35 -19.07 -0.82
CA ALA A 359 -23.35 -18.14 -1.35
C ALA A 359 -23.99 -18.70 -2.63
N ASN A 360 -25.20 -18.27 -2.93
CA ASN A 360 -25.89 -18.59 -4.18
C ASN A 360 -26.75 -17.40 -4.63
N ALA A 361 -26.69 -17.06 -5.90
CA ALA A 361 -27.51 -16.01 -6.48
C ALA A 361 -27.69 -16.21 -7.98
N SER A 362 -28.72 -15.57 -8.54
CA SER A 362 -29.02 -15.62 -9.98
C SER A 362 -29.09 -14.19 -10.52
N GLY A 363 -28.43 -13.95 -11.65
CA GLY A 363 -28.37 -12.66 -12.31
C GLY A 363 -27.34 -12.68 -13.44
N GLU A 364 -27.43 -11.74 -14.39
CA GLU A 364 -26.45 -11.62 -15.49
C GLU A 364 -25.07 -11.15 -14.97
N GLU A 365 -25.11 -10.35 -13.91
CA GLU A 365 -23.96 -9.82 -13.20
C GLU A 365 -24.22 -9.87 -11.68
N ILE A 366 -23.36 -10.58 -10.96
CA ILE A 366 -23.47 -10.82 -9.53
C ILE A 366 -22.16 -10.44 -8.86
N THR A 367 -22.18 -9.62 -7.81
CA THR A 367 -21.00 -9.35 -6.97
C THR A 367 -21.19 -9.97 -5.60
N PHE A 368 -20.40 -10.98 -5.29
CA PHE A 368 -20.35 -11.58 -3.95
C PHE A 368 -19.36 -10.80 -3.09
N LYS A 369 -19.88 -10.12 -2.07
CA LYS A 369 -19.12 -9.17 -1.25
C LYS A 369 -18.62 -9.78 0.04
N GLY A 370 -17.40 -9.41 0.42
CA GLY A 370 -16.84 -9.78 1.72
C GLY A 370 -16.48 -11.26 1.86
N LEU A 371 -16.10 -11.94 0.77
CA LEU A 371 -15.59 -13.31 0.82
C LEU A 371 -14.21 -13.36 1.49
N PRO A 372 -14.00 -14.19 2.53
CA PRO A 372 -12.68 -14.36 3.12
C PRO A 372 -11.63 -14.82 2.09
N ARG A 373 -10.35 -14.57 2.37
CA ARG A 373 -9.27 -15.18 1.58
C ARG A 373 -9.42 -16.71 1.52
N GLY A 374 -9.26 -17.28 0.32
CA GLY A 374 -9.31 -18.74 0.18
C GLY A 374 -9.47 -19.24 -1.24
N ILE A 375 -9.60 -20.56 -1.36
CA ILE A 375 -9.91 -21.24 -2.62
C ILE A 375 -11.40 -21.50 -2.66
N TYR A 376 -12.05 -21.08 -3.75
CA TYR A 376 -13.48 -21.22 -3.97
C TYR A 376 -13.75 -22.04 -5.23
N THR A 377 -14.88 -22.73 -5.24
CA THR A 377 -15.41 -23.44 -6.40
C THR A 377 -16.72 -22.78 -6.82
N ILE A 378 -16.77 -22.26 -8.04
CA ILE A 378 -17.91 -21.55 -8.61
C ILE A 378 -18.65 -22.48 -9.56
N LYS A 379 -19.96 -22.71 -9.34
CA LYS A 379 -20.80 -23.60 -10.15
C LYS A 379 -21.93 -22.82 -10.82
N SER A 380 -22.05 -22.95 -12.15
CA SER A 380 -23.01 -22.20 -12.98
C SER A 380 -23.59 -23.03 -14.16
N SER A 381 -23.73 -24.35 -14.01
CA SER A 381 -24.44 -25.31 -14.90
C SER A 381 -23.67 -26.14 -15.95
N SER A 382 -22.33 -26.17 -15.99
CA SER A 382 -21.64 -27.25 -16.72
C SER A 382 -20.25 -27.64 -16.17
N THR A 383 -19.38 -26.67 -15.90
CA THR A 383 -18.03 -26.93 -15.35
C THR A 383 -17.77 -26.08 -14.11
N PRO A 384 -17.46 -26.69 -12.95
CA PRO A 384 -17.02 -25.94 -11.78
C PRO A 384 -15.69 -25.23 -12.06
N VAL A 385 -15.60 -23.95 -11.70
CA VAL A 385 -14.36 -23.16 -11.80
C VAL A 385 -13.75 -23.03 -10.43
N GLN A 386 -12.49 -23.44 -10.27
CA GLN A 386 -11.75 -23.22 -9.03
C GLN A 386 -10.98 -21.89 -9.12
N LEU A 387 -11.11 -21.06 -8.09
CA LEU A 387 -10.50 -19.74 -8.02
C LEU A 387 -9.83 -19.53 -6.65
N CYS A 388 -8.56 -19.13 -6.64
CA CYS A 388 -7.93 -18.57 -5.45
C CYS A 388 -8.29 -17.08 -5.35
N LEU A 389 -9.02 -16.71 -4.30
CA LEU A 389 -9.40 -15.35 -3.98
C LEU A 389 -8.44 -14.77 -2.94
N ASN A 390 -7.56 -13.90 -3.42
CA ASN A 390 -6.52 -13.21 -2.68
C ASN A 390 -6.48 -11.72 -3.07
N GLY A 391 -7.63 -11.17 -3.45
CA GLY A 391 -7.80 -9.88 -4.09
C GLY A 391 -9.22 -9.81 -4.63
N ASP A 392 -9.74 -8.59 -4.86
CA ASP A 392 -11.01 -8.46 -5.56
C ASP A 392 -10.84 -9.00 -6.98
N LYS A 393 -11.80 -9.79 -7.47
CA LYS A 393 -11.70 -10.46 -8.76
C LYS A 393 -12.96 -10.31 -9.59
N MET A 394 -12.76 -10.30 -10.90
CA MET A 394 -13.82 -10.45 -11.89
C MET A 394 -13.67 -11.80 -12.59
N LEU A 395 -14.74 -12.58 -12.63
CA LEU A 395 -14.84 -13.85 -13.33
C LEU A 395 -15.93 -13.75 -14.40
N ASN A 396 -15.54 -13.83 -15.66
CA ASN A 396 -16.49 -13.91 -16.77
C ASN A 396 -16.66 -15.37 -17.22
N LEU A 397 -17.80 -15.96 -16.92
CA LEU A 397 -18.07 -17.37 -17.20
C LEU A 397 -18.19 -17.66 -18.70
N ASN A 398 -18.61 -16.68 -19.52
CA ASN A 398 -18.65 -16.85 -20.98
C ASN A 398 -17.24 -17.04 -21.59
N LEU A 399 -16.22 -16.42 -21.00
CA LEU A 399 -14.83 -16.58 -21.46
C LEU A 399 -14.24 -17.93 -21.04
N VAL A 400 -14.64 -18.44 -19.87
CA VAL A 400 -14.24 -19.76 -19.38
C VAL A 400 -14.91 -20.89 -20.16
N GLU A 401 -16.18 -20.71 -20.56
CA GLU A 401 -16.86 -21.68 -21.44
C GLU A 401 -16.25 -21.68 -22.86
N LYS A 402 -15.82 -20.52 -23.37
CA LYS A 402 -15.16 -20.40 -24.69
C LYS A 402 -13.71 -20.89 -24.71
N SER A 403 -13.03 -20.91 -23.56
CA SER A 403 -11.67 -21.47 -23.44
C SER A 403 -11.64 -22.99 -23.33
N VAL A 404 -12.78 -23.66 -23.53
CA VAL A 404 -12.84 -25.09 -23.88
C VAL A 404 -13.10 -25.25 -25.39
N PRO A 405 -12.07 -25.16 -26.26
CA PRO A 405 -12.06 -25.95 -27.48
C PRO A 405 -11.71 -27.39 -27.09
N GLY A 406 -12.58 -28.34 -27.43
CA GLY A 406 -12.33 -29.77 -27.20
C GLY A 406 -11.02 -30.25 -27.84
N GLY A 407 -10.27 -31.08 -27.11
CA GLY A 407 -9.06 -31.77 -27.57
C GLY A 407 -7.89 -30.81 -27.84
N TRP A 408 -6.66 -31.04 -27.41
CA TRP A 408 -5.86 -32.22 -27.70
C TRP A 408 -4.76 -32.33 -26.65
N LEU A 409 -4.83 -33.40 -25.85
CA LEU A 409 -3.78 -34.39 -25.56
C LEU A 409 -3.93 -34.93 -24.13
N PRO A 410 -4.16 -36.24 -23.95
CA PRO A 410 -4.16 -36.89 -22.64
C PRO A 410 -2.86 -36.57 -21.88
N GLN A 411 -2.94 -36.49 -20.54
CA GLN A 411 -1.78 -36.29 -19.65
C GLN A 411 -0.59 -37.22 -19.96
N ASP A 412 -0.84 -38.38 -20.56
CA ASP A 412 0.18 -39.34 -20.96
C ASP A 412 1.06 -38.87 -22.14
N LEU A 413 0.57 -38.00 -23.04
CA LEU A 413 1.41 -37.51 -24.14
C LEU A 413 2.38 -36.41 -23.72
N ARG A 414 2.07 -35.63 -22.66
CA ARG A 414 3.00 -34.63 -22.10
C ARG A 414 4.27 -35.27 -21.53
N LYS A 415 4.18 -36.52 -21.05
CA LYS A 415 5.33 -37.31 -20.60
C LYS A 415 6.23 -37.79 -21.74
N ILE A 416 5.73 -37.78 -22.98
CA ILE A 416 6.47 -38.25 -24.17
C ILE A 416 7.08 -37.07 -24.95
N ILE A 417 6.39 -35.92 -25.00
CA ILE A 417 6.84 -34.75 -25.76
C ILE A 417 8.12 -34.13 -25.18
N GLY A 418 8.23 -34.03 -23.86
CA GLY A 418 9.43 -33.48 -23.20
C GLY A 418 10.71 -34.24 -23.54
N PRO A 419 10.75 -35.58 -23.35
CA PRO A 419 11.89 -36.41 -23.74
C PRO A 419 12.18 -36.37 -25.26
N ALA A 420 11.16 -36.36 -26.12
CA ALA A 420 11.34 -36.30 -27.57
C ALA A 420 11.99 -34.98 -28.03
N LEU A 421 11.60 -33.85 -27.44
CA LEU A 421 12.21 -32.55 -27.75
C LEU A 421 13.67 -32.47 -27.32
N ILE A 422 14.01 -33.02 -26.14
CA ILE A 422 15.39 -33.12 -25.66
C ILE A 422 16.22 -34.00 -26.62
N LEU A 423 15.65 -35.10 -27.10
CA LEU A 423 16.33 -36.00 -28.04
C LEU A 423 16.62 -35.31 -29.38
N ILE A 424 15.66 -34.53 -29.91
CA ILE A 424 15.82 -33.75 -31.14
C ILE A 424 16.88 -32.67 -30.98
N ILE A 425 16.89 -31.93 -29.87
CA ILE A 425 17.90 -30.89 -29.59
C ILE A 425 19.30 -31.51 -29.54
N ASN A 426 19.45 -32.64 -28.86
CA ASN A 426 20.73 -33.34 -28.78
C ASN A 426 21.18 -33.88 -30.15
N LEU A 427 20.27 -34.43 -30.96
CA LEU A 427 20.58 -34.88 -32.32
C LEU A 427 21.04 -33.74 -33.23
N ILE A 428 20.38 -32.57 -33.15
CA ILE A 428 20.79 -31.37 -33.88
C ILE A 428 22.18 -30.91 -33.41
N GLY A 429 22.43 -30.90 -32.09
CA GLY A 429 23.73 -30.57 -31.53
C GLY A 429 24.85 -31.47 -32.05
N VAL A 430 24.63 -32.79 -32.09
CA VAL A 430 25.58 -33.77 -32.64
C VAL A 430 25.84 -33.53 -34.12
N VAL A 431 24.80 -33.27 -34.93
CA VAL A 431 24.96 -32.99 -36.36
C VAL A 431 25.78 -31.73 -36.59
N VAL A 432 25.56 -30.68 -35.79
CA VAL A 432 26.34 -29.43 -35.87
C VAL A 432 27.81 -29.67 -35.49
N ILE A 433 28.08 -30.41 -34.40
CA ILE A 433 29.44 -30.75 -33.96
C ILE A 433 30.17 -31.57 -35.04
N VAL A 434 29.54 -32.60 -35.59
CA VAL A 434 30.11 -33.43 -36.67
C VAL A 434 30.39 -32.60 -37.92
N ARG A 435 29.53 -31.62 -38.23
CA ARG A 435 29.71 -30.73 -39.40
C ARG A 435 30.86 -29.74 -39.21
N ILE A 436 31.14 -29.32 -37.98
CA ILE A 436 32.28 -28.48 -37.63
C ILE A 436 33.58 -29.30 -37.69
N ILE A 437 33.59 -30.52 -37.13
CA ILE A 437 34.77 -31.41 -37.15
C ILE A 437 35.14 -31.89 -38.56
N ARG A 438 34.18 -31.98 -39.49
CA ARG A 438 34.46 -32.34 -40.90
C ARG A 438 34.88 -31.14 -41.78
N LYS A 439 34.86 -29.91 -41.25
CA LYS A 439 35.21 -28.68 -41.98
C LYS A 439 36.42 -27.92 -41.39
N GLY A 440 36.94 -28.35 -40.25
CA GLY A 440 38.30 -28.07 -39.81
C GLY A 440 39.19 -29.28 -40.11
#